data_AF-A0A6U4PFD4-F1
#
_entry.id   AF-A0A6U4PFD4-F1
#
_cell.length_a   1.000
_cell.length_b   1.000
_cell.length_c   1.000
_cell.angle_alpha   90.00
_cell.angle_beta   90.00
_cell.angle_gamma   90.00
#
_symmetry.space_group_name_H-M   'P 1'
#
loop_
_entity.id
_entity.type
_entity.pdbx_description
1 polymer ?
#
loop_
_entity_poly.entity_id
_entity_poly.type
_entity_poly.pdbx_seq_one_letter_code
_entity_poly.pdbx_strand_id
1 'polypeptide(L)'
;DDFSAIGDRACSVYVAKADALPHRVFLNGVTANMLVCLAVIMNAACKSPSGRFLSALFPVAAFVAMGFEHSIANMNFFAMGFMLRCPSLSAAGAAANVALSTLGNIVGAGILSLAYWYSYLRTDPATVAGPEPAGGDTCTQEVTPVPAKEACPYASIDVPTTVPSPGSSDAM
;
A
#
# COMPACT_ATOMS: atom_id res chain seq x y z
N ASP A 1 32.59 -19.75 12.37
CA ASP A 1 32.38 -19.38 10.97
C ASP A 1 31.29 -18.32 10.90
N ASP A 2 31.61 -17.11 10.45
CA ASP A 2 30.70 -15.95 10.51
C ASP A 2 29.38 -16.15 9.75
N PHE A 3 29.39 -16.98 8.70
CA PHE A 3 28.20 -17.31 7.91
C PHE A 3 27.15 -18.11 8.70
N SER A 4 27.56 -18.96 9.65
CA SER A 4 26.62 -19.69 10.51
C SER A 4 25.87 -18.73 11.44
N ALA A 5 26.58 -17.74 11.99
CA ALA A 5 26.01 -16.76 12.90
C ALA A 5 24.93 -15.90 12.23
N ILE A 6 25.10 -15.53 10.95
CA ILE A 6 24.09 -14.77 10.20
C ILE A 6 22.83 -15.61 9.99
N GLY A 7 22.97 -16.90 9.66
CA GLY A 7 21.85 -17.82 9.50
C GLY A 7 21.04 -17.98 10.80
N ASP A 8 21.72 -18.14 11.93
CA ASP A 8 21.06 -18.27 13.24
C ASP A 8 20.26 -17.01 13.60
N ARG A 9 20.80 -15.82 13.31
CA ARG A 9 20.11 -14.55 13.51
C ARG A 9 18.88 -14.44 12.61
N ALA A 10 18.99 -14.79 11.33
CA ALA A 10 17.85 -14.80 10.42
C ALA A 10 16.74 -15.74 10.94
N CYS A 11 17.09 -16.95 11.35
CA CYS A 11 16.14 -17.90 11.93
C CYS A 11 15.46 -17.36 13.20
N SER A 12 16.21 -16.67 14.08
CA SER A 12 15.62 -16.06 15.28
C SER A 12 14.54 -15.03 14.96
N VAL A 13 14.70 -14.25 13.88
CA VAL A 13 13.69 -13.28 13.43
C VAL A 13 12.46 -13.98 12.87
N TYR A 14 12.64 -15.04 12.08
CA TYR A 14 11.52 -15.76 11.48
C TYR A 14 10.68 -16.49 12.51
N VAL A 15 11.30 -17.15 13.48
CA VAL A 15 10.60 -17.77 14.61
C VAL A 15 9.87 -16.73 15.44
N ALA A 16 10.53 -15.60 15.78
CA ALA A 16 9.90 -14.52 16.53
C ALA A 16 8.67 -13.92 15.82
N LYS A 17 8.65 -13.90 14.49
CA LYS A 17 7.48 -13.49 13.71
C LYS A 17 6.36 -14.52 13.75
N ALA A 18 6.67 -15.81 13.66
CA ALA A 18 5.68 -16.88 13.72
C ALA A 18 5.00 -16.98 15.10
N ASP A 19 5.75 -16.67 16.17
CA ASP A 19 5.28 -16.72 17.56
C ASP A 19 4.73 -15.38 18.07
N ALA A 20 4.63 -14.37 17.21
CA ALA A 20 4.12 -13.06 17.58
C ALA A 20 2.65 -13.12 18.02
N LEU A 21 2.32 -12.34 19.05
CA LEU A 21 0.96 -12.27 19.59
C LEU A 21 -0.06 -11.87 18.49
N PRO A 22 -1.19 -12.58 18.33
CA PRO A 22 -2.13 -12.35 17.23
C PRO A 22 -2.61 -10.91 17.06
N HIS A 23 -2.98 -10.26 18.17
CA HIS A 23 -3.45 -8.87 18.16
C HIS A 23 -2.34 -7.89 17.75
N ARG A 24 -1.08 -8.16 18.16
CA ARG A 24 0.08 -7.36 17.76
C ARG A 24 0.32 -7.47 16.27
N VAL A 25 0.22 -8.68 15.70
CA VAL A 25 0.38 -8.90 14.25
C VAL A 25 -0.67 -8.12 13.47
N PHE A 26 -1.92 -8.17 13.90
CA PHE A 26 -3.00 -7.43 13.28
C PHE A 26 -2.79 -5.92 13.35
N LEU A 27 -2.56 -5.35 14.54
CA LEU A 27 -2.40 -3.90 14.73
C LEU A 27 -1.17 -3.35 14.00
N ASN A 28 -0.04 -4.06 14.05
CA ASN A 28 1.15 -3.72 13.28
C ASN A 28 0.88 -3.82 11.77
N GLY A 29 0.01 -4.74 11.34
CA GLY A 29 -0.44 -4.85 9.95
C GLY A 29 -1.24 -3.64 9.48
N VAL A 30 -2.10 -3.09 10.33
CA VAL A 30 -2.86 -1.87 10.01
C VAL A 30 -1.90 -0.71 9.73
N THR A 31 -0.98 -0.44 10.66
CA THR A 31 -0.05 0.69 10.54
C THR A 31 0.98 0.51 9.42
N ALA A 32 1.46 -0.73 9.18
CA ALA A 32 2.33 -1.03 8.04
C ALA A 32 1.68 -0.59 6.73
N ASN A 33 0.45 -1.02 6.46
CA ASN A 33 -0.15 -0.76 5.16
C ASN A 33 -0.67 0.68 5.02
N MET A 34 -0.96 1.37 6.13
CA MET A 34 -1.16 2.82 6.10
C MET A 34 0.09 3.54 5.57
N LEU A 35 1.30 3.16 6.01
CA LEU A 35 2.54 3.78 5.53
C LEU A 35 2.86 3.42 4.08
N VAL A 36 2.57 2.18 3.66
CA VAL A 36 2.73 1.75 2.26
C VAL A 36 1.78 2.54 1.35
N CYS A 37 0.49 2.65 1.70
CA CYS A 37 -0.45 3.45 0.94
C CYS A 37 -0.08 4.94 0.93
N LEU A 38 0.48 5.46 2.02
CA LEU A 38 1.00 6.83 2.07
C LEU A 38 2.15 7.03 1.09
N ALA A 39 3.10 6.09 1.03
CA ALA A 39 4.17 6.11 0.02
C ALA A 39 3.61 6.13 -1.40
N VAL A 40 2.56 5.35 -1.70
CA VAL A 40 1.93 5.33 -3.03
C VAL A 40 1.29 6.69 -3.37
N ILE A 41 0.55 7.29 -2.44
CA ILE A 41 -0.07 8.61 -2.64
C ILE A 41 1.01 9.69 -2.84
N MET A 42 2.05 9.69 -2.00
CA MET A 42 3.18 10.63 -2.13
C MET A 42 3.93 10.44 -3.46
N ASN A 43 4.11 9.20 -3.90
CA ASN A 43 4.77 8.88 -5.17
C ASN A 43 3.97 9.41 -6.37
N ALA A 44 2.65 9.23 -6.34
CA ALA A 44 1.75 9.76 -7.36
C ALA A 44 1.80 11.30 -7.43
N ALA A 45 2.01 11.98 -6.31
CA ALA A 45 2.15 13.44 -6.27
C ALA A 45 3.52 13.96 -6.78
N CYS A 46 4.53 13.09 -6.93
CA CYS A 46 5.88 13.49 -7.34
C CYS A 46 6.04 13.59 -8.87
N LYS A 47 6.62 14.70 -9.33
CA LYS A 47 6.95 14.96 -10.74
C LYS A 47 8.37 14.53 -11.14
N SER A 48 9.31 14.50 -10.19
CA SER A 48 10.71 14.14 -10.44
C SER A 48 11.02 12.68 -10.06
N PRO A 49 11.95 12.00 -10.76
CA PRO A 49 12.38 10.64 -10.41
C PRO A 49 12.96 10.54 -8.99
N SER A 50 13.78 11.52 -8.58
CA SER A 50 14.33 11.58 -7.23
C SER A 50 13.24 11.74 -6.16
N GLY A 51 12.21 12.55 -6.43
CA GLY A 51 11.05 12.69 -5.56
C GLY A 51 10.27 11.37 -5.41
N ARG A 52 10.05 10.67 -6.53
CA ARG A 52 9.41 9.34 -6.53
C ARG A 52 10.20 8.33 -5.70
N PHE A 53 11.52 8.30 -5.83
CA PHE A 53 12.36 7.43 -5.01
C PHE A 53 12.23 7.76 -3.52
N LEU A 54 12.40 9.02 -3.13
CA LEU A 54 12.34 9.44 -1.72
C LEU A 54 10.94 9.24 -1.10
N SER A 55 9.89 9.45 -1.89
CA SER A 55 8.50 9.24 -1.46
C SER A 55 8.19 7.79 -1.07
N ALA A 56 8.89 6.82 -1.67
CA ALA A 56 8.80 5.42 -1.27
C ALA A 56 9.80 5.08 -0.17
N LEU A 57 11.04 5.60 -0.26
CA LEU A 57 12.12 5.27 0.66
C LEU A 57 11.77 5.54 2.12
N PHE A 58 11.30 6.75 2.45
CA PHE A 58 11.09 7.12 3.86
C PHE A 58 9.95 6.37 4.54
N PRO A 59 8.74 6.25 3.95
CA PRO A 59 7.67 5.51 4.61
C PRO A 59 7.98 4.01 4.71
N VAL A 60 8.64 3.43 3.69
CA VAL A 60 9.07 2.03 3.72
C VAL A 60 10.12 1.79 4.81
N ALA A 61 11.15 2.64 4.87
CA ALA A 61 12.18 2.55 5.90
C ALA A 61 11.60 2.70 7.31
N ALA A 62 10.63 3.61 7.49
CA ALA A 62 9.98 3.83 8.77
C ALA A 62 9.25 2.58 9.28
N PHE A 63 8.42 1.92 8.46
CA PHE A 63 7.68 0.75 8.93
C PHE A 63 8.60 -0.46 9.18
N VAL A 64 9.67 -0.60 8.38
CA VAL A 64 10.68 -1.65 8.59
C VAL A 64 11.43 -1.40 9.90
N ALA A 65 11.85 -0.15 10.17
CA ALA A 65 12.55 0.21 11.40
C ALA A 65 11.67 0.01 12.65
N MET A 66 10.36 0.24 12.54
CA MET A 66 9.40 -0.02 13.62
C MET A 66 9.06 -1.50 13.80
N GLY A 67 9.46 -2.37 12.87
CA GLY A 67 9.16 -3.80 12.92
C GLY A 67 7.68 -4.11 12.73
N PHE A 68 6.98 -3.34 11.88
CA PHE A 68 5.59 -3.62 11.56
C PHE A 68 5.46 -4.86 10.64
N GLU A 69 4.24 -5.40 10.57
CA GLU A 69 3.96 -6.68 9.91
C GLU A 69 3.34 -6.44 8.53
N HIS A 70 4.10 -6.66 7.47
CA HIS A 70 3.60 -6.56 6.10
C HIS A 70 3.50 -7.96 5.49
N SER A 71 2.30 -8.35 5.03
CA SER A 71 2.01 -9.73 4.64
C SER A 71 2.96 -10.25 3.56
N ILE A 72 3.25 -9.45 2.53
CA ILE A 72 4.16 -9.82 1.44
C ILE A 72 5.61 -9.97 1.92
N ALA A 73 6.07 -9.07 2.80
CA ALA A 73 7.41 -9.17 3.39
C ALA A 73 7.52 -10.42 4.29
N ASN A 74 6.47 -10.72 5.04
CA ASN A 74 6.41 -11.90 5.90
C ASN A 74 6.37 -13.20 5.10
N MET A 75 5.69 -13.25 3.95
CA MET A 75 5.75 -14.41 3.04
C MET A 75 7.20 -14.70 2.63
N ASN A 76 7.97 -13.66 2.28
CA ASN A 76 9.39 -13.81 1.95
C ASN A 76 10.22 -14.30 3.15
N PHE A 77 10.00 -13.73 4.35
CA PHE A 77 10.69 -14.18 5.56
C PHE A 77 10.40 -15.64 5.91
N PHE A 78 9.14 -16.07 5.84
CA PHE A 78 8.79 -17.45 6.12
C PHE A 78 9.24 -18.41 5.02
N ALA A 79 9.17 -18.01 3.74
CA ALA A 79 9.73 -18.80 2.65
C ALA A 79 11.24 -19.06 2.87
N MET A 80 12.00 -18.01 3.19
CA MET A 80 13.42 -18.14 3.53
C MET A 80 13.65 -18.99 4.80
N GLY A 81 12.80 -18.84 5.82
CA GLY A 81 12.89 -19.64 7.04
C GLY A 81 12.70 -21.14 6.81
N PHE A 82 11.77 -21.53 5.93
CA PHE A 82 11.60 -22.93 5.54
C PHE A 82 12.74 -23.44 4.67
N MET A 83 13.26 -22.63 3.75
CA MET A 83 14.43 -22.99 2.92
C MET A 83 15.69 -23.21 3.76
N LEU A 84 15.91 -22.38 4.78
CA LEU A 84 17.02 -22.50 5.73
C LEU A 84 16.80 -23.60 6.79
N ARG A 85 15.61 -24.23 6.81
CA ARG A 85 15.23 -25.25 7.81
C ARG A 85 15.40 -24.74 9.25
N CYS A 86 14.95 -23.52 9.50
CA CYS A 86 15.08 -22.90 10.81
C CYS A 86 14.43 -23.76 11.91
N PRO A 87 15.16 -24.10 12.98
CA PRO A 87 14.60 -24.83 14.11
C PRO A 87 13.42 -24.09 14.71
N SER A 88 12.39 -24.84 15.14
CA SER A 88 11.20 -24.30 15.83
C SER A 88 10.30 -23.38 14.98
N LEU A 89 10.56 -23.21 13.68
CA LEU A 89 9.65 -22.44 12.83
C LEU A 89 8.35 -23.21 12.57
N SER A 90 7.27 -22.76 13.21
CA SER A 90 5.94 -23.37 13.04
C SER A 90 5.29 -22.95 11.72
N ALA A 91 4.92 -23.94 10.90
CA ALA A 91 4.12 -23.69 9.68
C ALA A 91 2.75 -23.08 10.01
N ALA A 92 2.11 -23.53 11.11
CA ALA A 92 0.85 -22.97 11.57
C ALA A 92 1.02 -21.53 12.07
N GLY A 93 2.09 -21.23 12.82
CA GLY A 93 2.40 -19.87 13.29
C GLY A 93 2.68 -18.92 12.12
N ALA A 94 3.47 -19.35 11.14
CA ALA A 94 3.72 -18.59 9.91
C ALA A 94 2.42 -18.30 9.15
N ALA A 95 1.57 -19.31 8.94
CA ALA A 95 0.28 -19.14 8.27
C ALA A 95 -0.66 -18.19 9.03
N ALA A 96 -0.75 -18.34 10.34
CA ALA A 96 -1.55 -17.45 11.20
C ALA A 96 -1.05 -16.00 11.14
N ASN A 97 0.28 -15.79 11.20
CA ASN A 97 0.87 -14.46 11.05
C ASN A 97 0.51 -13.85 9.68
N VAL A 98 0.69 -14.59 8.58
CA VAL A 98 0.36 -14.08 7.24
C VAL A 98 -1.13 -13.75 7.12
N ALA A 99 -2.01 -14.58 7.65
CA ALA A 99 -3.44 -14.31 7.64
C ALA A 99 -3.81 -13.04 8.43
N LEU A 100 -3.31 -12.91 9.66
CA LEU A 100 -3.60 -11.76 10.53
C LEU A 100 -2.98 -10.45 10.01
N SER A 101 -1.75 -10.51 9.51
CA SER A 101 -1.09 -9.35 8.89
C SER A 101 -1.80 -8.94 7.61
N THR A 102 -2.32 -9.88 6.81
CA THR A 102 -3.15 -9.58 5.63
C THR A 102 -4.44 -8.87 6.02
N LEU A 103 -5.15 -9.37 7.04
CA LEU A 103 -6.35 -8.70 7.55
C LEU A 103 -6.05 -7.29 8.05
N GLY A 104 -4.98 -7.12 8.81
CA GLY A 104 -4.52 -5.80 9.26
C GLY A 104 -4.18 -4.89 8.08
N ASN A 105 -3.45 -5.40 7.08
CA ASN A 105 -3.06 -4.64 5.90
C ASN A 105 -4.30 -4.19 5.10
N ILE A 106 -5.32 -5.03 4.92
CA ILE A 106 -6.58 -4.66 4.26
C ILE A 106 -7.25 -3.49 4.99
N VAL A 107 -7.36 -3.58 6.32
CA VAL A 107 -7.94 -2.50 7.14
C VAL A 107 -7.12 -1.22 7.02
N GLY A 108 -5.80 -1.30 7.10
CA GLY A 108 -4.89 -0.15 6.96
C GLY A 108 -5.01 0.56 5.62
N ALA A 109 -5.08 -0.21 4.52
CA ALA A 109 -5.33 0.34 3.19
C ALA A 109 -6.70 1.02 3.13
N GLY A 110 -7.74 0.34 3.62
CA GLY A 110 -9.11 0.87 3.64
C GLY A 110 -9.20 2.21 4.36
N ILE A 111 -8.57 2.36 5.52
CA ILE A 111 -8.54 3.61 6.30
C ILE A 111 -7.94 4.74 5.46
N LEU A 112 -6.74 4.56 4.89
CA LEU A 112 -6.07 5.64 4.20
C LEU A 112 -6.75 5.97 2.85
N SER A 113 -7.18 4.95 2.10
CA SER A 113 -7.91 5.13 0.85
C SER A 113 -9.24 5.84 1.07
N LEU A 114 -9.98 5.51 2.15
CA LEU A 114 -11.23 6.18 2.48
C LEU A 114 -11.00 7.64 2.91
N ALA A 115 -9.95 7.90 3.70
CA ALA A 115 -9.57 9.26 4.08
C ALA A 115 -9.20 10.12 2.86
N TYR A 116 -8.44 9.55 1.92
CA TYR A 116 -8.11 10.21 0.65
C TYR A 116 -9.35 10.48 -0.19
N TRP A 117 -10.24 9.49 -0.35
CA TRP A 117 -11.49 9.64 -1.08
C TRP A 117 -12.39 10.72 -0.47
N TYR A 118 -12.57 10.70 0.85
CA TYR A 118 -13.38 11.69 1.56
C TYR A 118 -12.86 13.12 1.35
N SER A 119 -11.54 13.29 1.29
CA SER A 119 -10.91 14.61 1.20
C SER A 119 -10.85 15.17 -0.22
N TYR A 120 -10.64 14.32 -1.24
CA TYR A 120 -10.36 14.76 -2.61
C TYR A 120 -11.38 14.33 -3.66
N LEU A 121 -12.10 13.23 -3.44
CA LEU A 121 -12.97 12.61 -4.44
C LEU A 121 -14.46 12.71 -4.09
N ARG A 122 -14.80 13.28 -2.92
CA ARG A 122 -16.18 13.50 -2.48
C ARG A 122 -16.75 14.86 -2.88
N THR A 123 -15.90 15.79 -3.33
CA THR A 123 -16.32 17.12 -3.76
C THR A 123 -16.84 17.03 -5.19
N ASP A 124 -18.11 17.38 -5.41
CA ASP A 124 -18.64 17.53 -6.76
C ASP A 124 -17.82 18.62 -7.48
N PRO A 125 -17.31 18.38 -8.70
CA PRO A 125 -16.54 19.37 -9.44
C PRO A 125 -17.32 20.69 -9.67
N ALA A 126 -18.65 20.66 -9.52
CA ALA A 126 -19.53 21.82 -9.58
C ALA A 126 -19.52 22.72 -8.33
N THR A 127 -19.11 22.21 -7.16
CA THR A 127 -19.13 22.97 -5.89
C THR A 127 -17.84 23.76 -5.62
N VAL A 128 -16.77 23.49 -6.37
CA VAL A 128 -15.49 24.22 -6.30
C VAL A 128 -15.43 25.41 -7.24
N ALA A 129 -16.44 25.58 -8.12
CA ALA A 129 -16.65 26.78 -8.92
C ALA A 129 -17.32 27.86 -8.06
N GLY A 130 -16.56 28.46 -7.15
CA GLY A 130 -16.94 29.75 -6.57
C GLY A 130 -17.10 30.81 -7.67
N PRO A 131 -17.84 31.91 -7.43
CA PRO A 131 -18.05 32.94 -8.45
C PRO A 131 -16.70 33.49 -8.92
N GLU A 132 -16.52 33.47 -10.24
CA GLU A 132 -15.33 33.96 -10.95
C GLU A 132 -15.00 35.39 -10.50
N PRO A 133 -13.79 35.68 -9.97
CA PRO A 133 -13.44 37.03 -9.57
C PRO A 133 -13.23 37.90 -10.81
N ALA A 134 -14.07 38.92 -10.95
CA ALA A 134 -13.96 39.93 -11.98
C ALA A 134 -12.68 40.77 -11.80
N GLY A 135 -11.70 40.53 -12.67
CA GLY A 135 -10.67 41.50 -13.08
C GLY A 135 -9.48 41.73 -12.14
N GLY A 136 -8.27 41.54 -12.67
CA GLY A 136 -7.05 42.19 -12.18
C GLY A 136 -5.86 41.26 -11.92
N ASP A 137 -5.04 41.03 -12.95
CA ASP A 137 -3.62 40.69 -12.96
C ASP A 137 -3.01 40.04 -11.69
N THR A 138 -2.87 38.71 -11.68
CA THR A 138 -1.72 38.04 -11.04
C THR A 138 -1.56 36.62 -11.58
N CYS A 139 -0.31 36.24 -11.85
CA CYS A 139 0.17 35.02 -12.50
C CYS A 139 -0.57 33.74 -12.07
N THR A 140 -1.47 33.27 -12.94
CA THR A 140 -2.18 32.01 -12.86
C THR A 140 -1.22 30.85 -13.14
N GLN A 141 -0.76 30.15 -12.10
CA GLN A 141 -0.56 28.71 -12.23
C GLN A 141 -1.96 28.10 -12.25
N GLU A 142 -2.48 27.97 -13.47
CA GLU A 142 -3.70 27.23 -13.77
C GLU A 142 -3.54 25.82 -13.19
N VAL A 143 -4.28 25.51 -12.13
CA VAL A 143 -4.56 24.12 -11.76
C VAL A 143 -5.53 23.60 -12.81
N THR A 144 -5.00 23.26 -13.98
CA THR A 144 -5.75 22.51 -14.97
C THR A 144 -6.13 21.16 -14.33
N PRO A 145 -7.38 20.71 -14.47
CA PRO A 145 -7.67 19.29 -14.34
C PRO A 145 -6.71 18.57 -15.28
N VAL A 146 -5.93 17.60 -14.78
CA VAL A 146 -5.01 16.83 -15.62
C VAL A 146 -5.79 16.34 -16.83
N PRO A 147 -5.48 16.81 -18.05
CA PRO A 147 -6.25 16.43 -19.21
C PRO A 147 -6.08 14.92 -19.39
N ALA A 148 -7.19 14.20 -19.57
CA ALA A 148 -7.25 12.74 -19.71
C ALA A 148 -6.34 12.14 -20.81
N LYS A 149 -5.68 12.99 -21.61
CA LYS A 149 -4.72 12.63 -22.66
C LYS A 149 -3.26 12.56 -22.20
N GLU A 150 -2.93 13.00 -20.99
CA GLU A 150 -1.63 12.71 -20.34
C GLU A 150 -1.81 11.57 -19.34
N ALA A 151 -2.24 10.43 -19.87
CA ALA A 151 -2.23 9.17 -19.16
C ALA A 151 -0.79 8.87 -18.68
N CYS A 152 -0.68 8.31 -17.47
CA CYS A 152 0.54 7.71 -16.98
C CYS A 152 1.24 6.91 -18.09
N PRO A 153 2.58 6.94 -18.20
CA PRO A 153 3.33 6.13 -19.17
C PRO A 153 3.23 4.60 -18.93
N TYR A 154 2.28 4.16 -18.11
CA TYR A 154 1.98 2.77 -17.76
C TYR A 154 0.61 2.29 -18.30
N ALA A 155 -0.11 3.11 -19.08
CA ALA A 155 -1.44 2.78 -19.62
C ALA A 155 -1.43 1.76 -20.79
N SER A 156 -0.29 1.17 -21.14
CA SER A 156 -0.16 0.20 -22.25
C SER A 156 -0.33 -1.26 -21.83
N ILE A 157 -0.78 -1.55 -20.61
CA ILE A 157 -1.19 -2.90 -20.21
C ILE A 157 -2.69 -3.02 -20.47
N ASP A 158 -3.05 -3.52 -21.64
CA ASP A 158 -4.43 -3.83 -22.02
C ASP A 158 -5.01 -4.94 -21.14
N VAL A 159 -5.71 -4.56 -20.08
CA VAL A 159 -6.57 -5.47 -19.32
C VAL A 159 -7.96 -5.44 -19.97
N PRO A 160 -8.49 -6.57 -20.50
CA PRO A 160 -9.81 -6.60 -21.10
C PRO A 160 -10.89 -6.26 -20.06
N THR A 161 -11.62 -5.17 -20.25
CA THR A 161 -12.61 -4.63 -19.30
C THR A 161 -14.05 -5.09 -19.55
N THR A 162 -14.28 -6.10 -20.38
CA THR A 162 -15.65 -6.59 -20.62
C THR A 162 -16.11 -7.55 -19.52
N VAL A 163 -16.72 -7.01 -18.46
CA VAL A 163 -17.60 -7.80 -17.59
C VAL A 163 -19.00 -7.76 -18.23
N PRO A 164 -19.59 -8.89 -18.63
CA PRO A 164 -20.93 -8.89 -19.21
C PRO A 164 -21.96 -8.47 -18.14
N SER A 165 -22.81 -7.50 -18.48
CA SER A 165 -23.91 -7.07 -17.62
C SER A 165 -25.01 -8.15 -17.60
N PRO A 166 -25.58 -8.51 -16.44
CA PRO A 166 -26.73 -9.42 -16.37
C PRO A 166 -27.97 -8.68 -16.89
N GLY A 167 -28.41 -9.04 -18.11
CA GLY A 167 -29.62 -8.53 -18.72
C GLY A 167 -30.85 -8.89 -17.90
N SER A 168 -31.53 -7.87 -17.40
CA SER A 168 -32.89 -7.92 -16.87
C SER A 168 -33.87 -8.29 -17.96
N SER A 169 -34.75 -9.26 -17.66
CA SER A 169 -36.03 -9.43 -18.32
C SER A 169 -36.79 -8.11 -18.36
N ASP A 170 -37.30 -7.70 -19.53
CA ASP A 170 -38.70 -7.32 -19.73
C ASP A 170 -38.96 -6.74 -21.13
N ALA A 171 -40.11 -7.18 -21.67
CA ALA A 171 -41.03 -6.47 -22.56
C ALA A 171 -40.73 -6.35 -24.07
N MET A 172 -41.48 -7.20 -24.80
CA MET A 172 -42.10 -7.08 -26.14
C MET A 172 -41.48 -7.90 -27.27
#